data_AF-A0A928D0M5-F1
#
_entry.id   AF-A0A928D0M5-F1
#
_cell.length_a   1.000
_cell.length_b   1.000
_cell.length_c   1.000
_cell.angle_alpha   90.00
_cell.angle_beta   90.00
_cell.angle_gamma   90.00
#
_symmetry.space_group_name_H-M   'P 1'
#
loop_
_entity.id
_entity.type
_entity.pdbx_description
1 polymer ?
#
loop_
_entity_poly.entity_id
_entity_poly.type
_entity_poly.pdbx_seq_one_letter_code
_entity_poly.pdbx_strand_id
1 'polypeptide(L)'
;MELDTLCQALGFAEKEKNLLQPFFAEFQNNCTENFPEFMDPENAMRYFPYVKRNIPVKERMQTVAGIVEKNPAVRFFANMLYYGFYRRTPWCIELNQLAHIEKVFGENTGIFYLMIALGAFPLIFKRYKEMDIPQEMAEKTALWLGGAMDIYAAGHHNAPGVNSIQLHWLRHAADGKLFRIGRLEYLLHEYPDWVPPVYRNRKSEKICLLSRPGITYTQEGRRPGPEENDNLITSFLEDDGNNIRGYRILPDGYADMSKITFLDKNKWECMADANEIVPGIHIPAGEALPASAIKQSMQDAVKFFKEYLHLKIRMFVSCSWLFFYEWQKELPDSNIAAFAKEGYCFPTFPLNRTGGLFFVFGRSGPEIEKLPQNSSLEKAFHRILNSGRLLGECGWLFLTDDIGKYGCRIYRKQYDIQ
;
A
#
# COMPACT_ATOMS: atom_id res chain seq x y z
N MET A 1 -32.97 10.70 -0.70
CA MET A 1 -32.81 9.46 -1.49
C MET A 1 -33.03 8.20 -0.67
N GLU A 2 -33.73 7.19 -1.21
CA GLU A 2 -33.81 5.83 -0.62
C GLU A 2 -32.72 4.90 -1.19
N LEU A 3 -32.30 3.89 -0.42
CA LEU A 3 -31.21 2.97 -0.82
C LEU A 3 -31.56 2.18 -2.07
N ASP A 4 -32.78 1.68 -2.18
CA ASP A 4 -33.24 0.93 -3.36
C ASP A 4 -33.21 1.78 -4.63
N THR A 5 -33.58 3.05 -4.50
CA THR A 5 -33.50 4.01 -5.61
C THR A 5 -32.05 4.24 -6.03
N LEU A 6 -31.13 4.38 -5.07
CA LEU A 6 -29.70 4.52 -5.36
C LEU A 6 -29.16 3.26 -6.06
N CYS A 7 -29.42 2.08 -5.51
CA CYS A 7 -28.93 0.82 -6.05
C CYS A 7 -29.45 0.57 -7.47
N GLN A 8 -30.74 0.82 -7.72
CA GLN A 8 -31.33 0.70 -9.05
C GLN A 8 -30.67 1.66 -10.05
N ALA A 9 -30.47 2.94 -9.66
CA ALA A 9 -29.89 3.95 -10.53
C ALA A 9 -28.42 3.67 -10.89
N LEU A 10 -27.66 3.10 -9.96
CA LEU A 10 -26.25 2.73 -10.17
C LEU A 10 -26.09 1.32 -10.77
N GLY A 11 -27.17 0.56 -10.85
CA GLY A 11 -27.18 -0.82 -11.31
C GLY A 11 -26.43 -1.79 -10.40
N PHE A 12 -26.39 -1.45 -9.11
CA PHE A 12 -25.84 -2.25 -8.02
C PHE A 12 -26.69 -3.49 -7.73
N ALA A 13 -26.02 -4.58 -7.36
CA ALA A 13 -26.66 -5.82 -6.97
C ALA A 13 -26.89 -5.86 -5.45
N GLU A 14 -27.48 -6.95 -4.98
CA GLU A 14 -27.77 -7.16 -3.56
C GLU A 14 -26.50 -7.10 -2.69
N LYS A 15 -25.35 -7.49 -3.24
CA LYS A 15 -24.06 -7.38 -2.57
C LYS A 15 -23.74 -5.93 -2.19
N GLU A 16 -23.81 -5.00 -3.14
CA GLU A 16 -23.52 -3.58 -2.87
C GLU A 16 -24.59 -2.96 -1.97
N LYS A 17 -25.86 -3.36 -2.12
CA LYS A 17 -26.93 -2.95 -1.20
C LYS A 17 -26.61 -3.34 0.23
N ASN A 18 -26.22 -4.59 0.46
CA ASN A 18 -25.83 -5.09 1.79
C ASN A 18 -24.59 -4.38 2.36
N LEU A 19 -23.64 -3.99 1.51
CA LEU A 19 -22.48 -3.20 1.93
C LEU A 19 -22.86 -1.78 2.39
N LEU A 20 -23.84 -1.16 1.73
CA LEU A 20 -24.28 0.21 2.03
C LEU A 20 -25.30 0.30 3.16
N GLN A 21 -26.14 -0.72 3.33
CA GLN A 21 -27.26 -0.74 4.27
C GLN A 21 -26.89 -0.31 5.70
N PRO A 22 -25.76 -0.74 6.30
CA PRO A 22 -25.40 -0.37 7.68
C PRO A 22 -25.09 1.12 7.85
N PHE A 23 -24.70 1.81 6.77
CA PHE A 23 -24.22 3.19 6.81
C PHE A 23 -25.18 4.16 6.12
N PHE A 24 -26.24 3.66 5.47
CA PHE A 24 -27.04 4.48 4.57
C PHE A 24 -27.75 5.64 5.26
N ALA A 25 -28.30 5.42 6.46
CA ALA A 25 -28.91 6.49 7.26
C ALA A 25 -27.90 7.59 7.62
N GLU A 26 -26.65 7.22 7.91
CA GLU A 26 -25.58 8.19 8.16
C GLU A 26 -25.29 9.00 6.88
N PHE A 27 -25.21 8.34 5.73
CA PHE A 27 -25.01 9.03 4.45
C PHE A 27 -26.17 9.96 4.09
N GLN A 28 -27.42 9.57 4.34
CA GLN A 28 -28.58 10.44 4.14
C GLN A 28 -28.50 11.72 4.99
N ASN A 29 -27.94 11.63 6.19
CA ASN A 29 -27.81 12.78 7.10
C ASN A 29 -26.62 13.70 6.77
N ASN A 30 -25.57 13.17 6.13
CA ASN A 30 -24.31 13.90 5.91
C ASN A 30 -24.03 14.24 4.45
N CYS A 31 -24.76 13.65 3.50
CA CYS A 31 -24.56 13.84 2.07
C CYS A 31 -25.78 14.52 1.45
N THR A 32 -25.55 15.29 0.39
CA THR A 32 -26.62 16.00 -0.33
C THR A 32 -26.78 15.44 -1.74
N GLU A 33 -27.90 15.78 -2.37
CA GLU A 33 -28.12 15.57 -3.80
C GLU A 33 -27.68 16.80 -4.63
N ASN A 34 -26.95 17.75 -4.03
CA ASN A 34 -26.44 18.92 -4.74
C ASN A 34 -25.25 18.54 -5.63
N PHE A 35 -25.02 19.32 -6.68
CA PHE A 35 -23.86 19.12 -7.54
C PHE A 35 -22.57 19.37 -6.73
N PRO A 36 -21.69 18.36 -6.58
CA PRO A 36 -20.49 18.54 -5.77
C PRO A 36 -19.42 19.35 -6.50
N GLU A 37 -18.76 20.27 -5.81
CA GLU A 37 -17.72 21.13 -6.39
C GLU A 37 -16.57 20.35 -7.02
N PHE A 38 -16.20 19.20 -6.47
CA PHE A 38 -15.15 18.33 -7.04
C PHE A 38 -15.56 17.62 -8.34
N MET A 39 -16.85 17.66 -8.70
CA MET A 39 -17.35 17.20 -9.99
C MET A 39 -17.37 18.30 -11.05
N ASP A 40 -17.00 19.54 -10.70
CA ASP A 40 -16.77 20.59 -11.68
C ASP A 40 -15.44 20.35 -12.42
N PRO A 41 -15.44 20.31 -13.77
CA PRO A 41 -14.22 20.07 -14.55
C PRO A 41 -13.12 21.11 -14.33
N GLU A 42 -13.43 22.38 -14.11
CA GLU A 42 -12.43 23.43 -13.87
C GLU A 42 -11.79 23.26 -12.48
N ASN A 43 -12.58 22.90 -11.47
CA ASN A 43 -12.04 22.57 -10.14
C ASN A 43 -11.12 21.35 -10.18
N ALA A 44 -11.51 20.29 -10.88
CA ALA A 44 -10.67 19.10 -11.07
C ALA A 44 -9.37 19.45 -11.83
N MET A 45 -9.47 20.25 -12.89
CA MET A 45 -8.34 20.67 -13.71
C MET A 45 -7.37 21.61 -13.00
N ARG A 46 -7.74 22.22 -11.87
CA ARG A 46 -6.80 22.97 -11.02
C ARG A 46 -5.66 22.11 -10.47
N TYR A 47 -5.94 20.83 -10.19
CA TYR A 47 -4.99 19.91 -9.55
C TYR A 47 -4.41 18.88 -10.52
N PHE A 48 -5.10 18.60 -11.64
CA PHE A 48 -4.64 17.62 -12.64
C PHE A 48 -3.21 17.88 -13.18
N PRO A 49 -2.75 19.13 -13.41
CA PRO A 49 -1.38 19.38 -13.87
C PRO A 49 -0.27 18.85 -12.95
N TYR A 50 -0.55 18.64 -11.66
CA TYR A 50 0.40 18.05 -10.72
C TYR A 50 0.52 16.53 -10.86
N VAL A 51 -0.44 15.87 -11.53
CA VAL A 51 -0.45 14.42 -11.78
C VAL A 51 0.66 14.01 -12.77
N LYS A 52 1.17 14.96 -13.57
CA LYS A 52 2.23 14.75 -14.57
C LYS A 52 1.93 13.58 -15.52
N ARG A 53 0.71 13.54 -16.05
CA ARG A 53 0.29 12.65 -17.15
C ARG A 53 -0.26 13.50 -18.30
N ASN A 54 0.27 13.29 -19.50
CA ASN A 54 -0.18 14.00 -20.70
C ASN A 54 -1.31 13.22 -21.38
N ILE A 55 -2.48 13.23 -20.75
CA ILE A 55 -3.68 12.51 -21.21
C ILE A 55 -4.83 13.52 -21.32
N PRO A 56 -5.55 13.58 -22.45
CA PRO A 56 -6.67 14.49 -22.62
C PRO A 56 -7.88 14.02 -21.79
N VAL A 57 -7.98 14.50 -20.55
CA VAL A 57 -9.08 14.14 -19.64
C VAL A 57 -10.20 15.19 -19.57
N LYS A 58 -9.95 16.44 -20.00
CA LYS A 58 -10.89 17.56 -19.79
C LYS A 58 -12.27 17.32 -20.43
N GLU A 59 -12.31 16.89 -21.69
CA GLU A 59 -13.58 16.59 -22.39
C GLU A 59 -14.34 15.43 -21.75
N ARG A 60 -13.61 14.42 -21.27
CA ARG A 60 -14.20 13.29 -20.53
C ARG A 60 -14.74 13.74 -19.16
N MET A 61 -14.04 14.64 -18.46
CA MET A 61 -14.54 15.25 -17.22
C MET A 61 -15.81 16.06 -17.46
N GLN A 62 -15.91 16.81 -18.56
CA GLN A 62 -17.13 17.52 -18.95
C GLN A 62 -18.29 16.55 -19.21
N THR A 63 -18.01 15.42 -19.87
CA THR A 63 -19.00 14.36 -20.09
C THR A 63 -19.50 13.78 -18.77
N VAL A 64 -18.59 13.45 -17.85
CA VAL A 64 -18.92 12.96 -16.50
C VAL A 64 -19.75 13.99 -15.73
N ALA A 65 -19.32 15.25 -15.71
CA ALA A 65 -20.03 16.34 -15.03
C ALA A 65 -21.48 16.48 -15.54
N GLY A 66 -21.69 16.42 -16.86
CA GLY A 66 -23.04 16.50 -17.43
C GLY A 66 -23.95 15.32 -17.07
N ILE A 67 -23.39 14.12 -16.84
CA ILE A 67 -24.15 12.95 -16.34
C ILE A 67 -24.50 13.16 -14.86
N VAL A 68 -23.53 13.60 -14.04
CA VAL A 68 -23.71 13.88 -12.61
C VAL A 68 -24.78 14.96 -12.42
N GLU A 69 -24.73 16.06 -13.18
CA GLU A 69 -25.69 17.17 -13.09
C GLU A 69 -27.13 16.76 -13.39
N LYS A 70 -27.35 15.77 -14.25
CA LYS A 70 -28.69 15.31 -14.64
C LYS A 70 -29.26 14.22 -13.72
N ASN A 71 -28.43 13.55 -12.93
CA ASN A 71 -28.86 12.38 -12.16
C ASN A 71 -28.68 12.57 -10.63
N PRO A 72 -29.78 12.80 -9.88
CA PRO A 72 -29.72 12.97 -8.42
C PRO A 72 -29.05 11.82 -7.68
N ALA A 73 -29.24 10.58 -8.12
CA ALA A 73 -28.64 9.40 -7.50
C ALA A 73 -27.12 9.37 -7.68
N VAL A 74 -26.64 9.79 -8.84
CA VAL A 74 -25.21 9.92 -9.11
C VAL A 74 -24.60 11.06 -8.29
N ARG A 75 -25.31 12.19 -8.09
CA ARG A 75 -24.85 13.27 -7.18
C ARG A 75 -24.76 12.81 -5.75
N PHE A 76 -25.79 12.13 -5.25
CA PHE A 76 -25.78 11.56 -3.91
C PHE A 76 -24.61 10.58 -3.76
N PHE A 77 -24.41 9.68 -4.73
CA PHE A 77 -23.31 8.73 -4.72
C PHE A 77 -21.93 9.40 -4.72
N ALA A 78 -21.72 10.42 -5.54
CA ALA A 78 -20.48 11.19 -5.57
C ALA A 78 -20.17 11.83 -4.21
N ASN A 79 -21.16 12.50 -3.60
CA ASN A 79 -21.04 13.08 -2.27
C ASN A 79 -20.80 12.00 -1.20
N MET A 80 -21.48 10.86 -1.29
CA MET A 80 -21.31 9.71 -0.40
C MET A 80 -19.88 9.14 -0.44
N LEU A 81 -19.34 8.92 -1.64
CA LEU A 81 -17.95 8.45 -1.80
C LEU A 81 -16.96 9.47 -1.23
N TYR A 82 -17.13 10.75 -1.57
CA TYR A 82 -16.25 11.81 -1.06
C TYR A 82 -16.31 11.93 0.46
N TYR A 83 -17.51 11.93 1.05
CA TYR A 83 -17.69 11.95 2.50
C TYR A 83 -17.06 10.71 3.12
N GLY A 84 -17.40 9.52 2.62
CA GLY A 84 -16.94 8.24 3.16
C GLY A 84 -15.43 8.10 3.13
N PHE A 85 -14.77 8.44 2.02
CA PHE A 85 -13.31 8.36 1.92
C PHE A 85 -12.61 9.48 2.69
N TYR A 86 -13.07 10.73 2.58
CA TYR A 86 -12.25 11.89 2.97
C TYR A 86 -12.72 12.67 4.18
N ARG A 87 -13.95 12.44 4.67
CA ARG A 87 -14.55 13.25 5.74
C ARG A 87 -15.05 12.43 6.93
N ARG A 88 -15.51 11.21 6.70
CA ARG A 88 -16.06 10.33 7.73
C ARG A 88 -14.98 9.91 8.73
N THR A 89 -15.36 9.84 10.01
CA THR A 89 -14.54 9.30 11.10
C THR A 89 -15.43 8.44 12.02
N PRO A 90 -15.12 7.15 12.24
CA PRO A 90 -14.03 6.39 11.61
C PRO A 90 -14.24 6.24 10.09
N TRP A 91 -13.15 6.02 9.35
CA TRP A 91 -13.22 5.85 7.90
C TRP A 91 -14.01 4.56 7.53
N CYS A 92 -14.80 4.61 6.44
CA CYS A 92 -15.51 3.48 5.87
C CYS A 92 -14.68 2.77 4.78
N ILE A 93 -14.11 1.61 5.12
CA ILE A 93 -13.22 0.82 4.25
C ILE A 93 -14.04 0.02 3.22
N GLU A 94 -15.30 -0.24 3.51
CA GLU A 94 -16.23 -1.04 2.71
C GLU A 94 -16.53 -0.40 1.35
N LEU A 95 -16.42 0.92 1.22
CA LEU A 95 -16.60 1.63 -0.05
C LEU A 95 -15.60 1.20 -1.13
N ASN A 96 -14.42 0.72 -0.74
CA ASN A 96 -13.42 0.15 -1.66
C ASN A 96 -13.91 -1.15 -2.32
N GLN A 97 -14.94 -1.80 -1.78
CA GLN A 97 -15.48 -3.08 -2.26
C GLN A 97 -16.67 -2.93 -3.21
N LEU A 98 -17.16 -1.70 -3.39
CA LEU A 98 -18.27 -1.42 -4.30
C LEU A 98 -17.87 -1.70 -5.75
N ALA A 99 -18.80 -2.25 -6.50
CA ALA A 99 -18.63 -2.44 -7.93
C ALA A 99 -18.44 -1.10 -8.66
N HIS A 100 -17.71 -1.16 -9.78
CA HIS A 100 -17.61 -0.05 -10.71
C HIS A 100 -18.99 0.23 -11.34
N ILE A 101 -19.33 1.51 -11.48
CA ILE A 101 -20.62 1.96 -12.04
C ILE A 101 -20.57 2.13 -13.56
N GLU A 102 -20.06 1.11 -14.25
CA GLU A 102 -19.90 1.08 -15.72
C GLU A 102 -21.21 1.24 -16.46
N LYS A 103 -22.33 0.79 -15.88
CA LYS A 103 -23.67 1.00 -16.45
C LYS A 103 -24.05 2.49 -16.58
N VAL A 104 -23.47 3.35 -15.73
CA VAL A 104 -23.75 4.79 -15.71
C VAL A 104 -22.78 5.55 -16.60
N PHE A 105 -21.48 5.24 -16.49
CA PHE A 105 -20.42 6.04 -17.11
C PHE A 105 -19.70 5.36 -18.28
N GLY A 106 -19.94 4.07 -18.53
CA GLY A 106 -19.21 3.29 -19.53
C GLY A 106 -17.70 3.44 -19.35
N GLU A 107 -17.02 3.75 -20.45
CA GLU A 107 -15.56 4.00 -20.46
C GLU A 107 -15.11 5.18 -19.59
N ASN A 108 -16.02 6.08 -19.18
CA ASN A 108 -15.70 7.22 -18.33
C ASN A 108 -15.79 6.91 -16.82
N THR A 109 -16.02 5.64 -16.45
CA THR A 109 -16.08 5.22 -15.04
C THR A 109 -14.82 5.58 -14.28
N GLY A 110 -13.64 5.34 -14.87
CA GLY A 110 -12.38 5.74 -14.28
C GLY A 110 -12.22 7.25 -14.12
N ILE A 111 -12.80 8.06 -15.02
CA ILE A 111 -12.77 9.52 -14.95
C ILE A 111 -13.66 10.03 -13.80
N PHE A 112 -14.82 9.41 -13.58
CA PHE A 112 -15.66 9.72 -12.42
C PHE A 112 -14.88 9.54 -11.10
N TYR A 113 -14.20 8.41 -10.92
CA TYR A 113 -13.37 8.20 -9.73
C TYR A 113 -12.15 9.13 -9.68
N LEU A 114 -11.57 9.50 -10.84
CA LEU A 114 -10.47 10.46 -10.90
C LEU A 114 -10.89 11.83 -10.38
N MET A 115 -12.09 12.31 -10.72
CA MET A 115 -12.62 13.58 -10.23
C MET A 115 -12.84 13.56 -8.71
N ILE A 116 -13.29 12.43 -8.15
CA ILE A 116 -13.37 12.24 -6.69
C ILE A 116 -11.98 12.30 -6.04
N ALA A 117 -10.98 11.60 -6.61
CA ALA A 117 -9.60 11.66 -6.12
C ALA A 117 -9.03 13.08 -6.14
N LEU A 118 -9.25 13.83 -7.23
CA LEU A 118 -8.81 15.22 -7.33
C LEU A 118 -9.47 16.12 -6.28
N GLY A 119 -10.70 15.78 -5.86
CA GLY A 119 -11.37 16.43 -4.73
C GLY A 119 -10.65 16.33 -3.39
N ALA A 120 -9.72 15.38 -3.20
CA ALA A 120 -8.93 15.27 -1.98
C ALA A 120 -7.86 16.37 -1.86
N PHE A 121 -7.39 16.95 -2.98
CA PHE A 121 -6.27 17.88 -2.97
C PHE A 121 -6.51 19.18 -2.20
N PRO A 122 -7.69 19.84 -2.27
CA PRO A 122 -8.01 20.94 -1.36
C PRO A 122 -7.76 20.59 0.12
N LEU A 123 -8.09 19.36 0.55
CA LEU A 123 -7.87 18.90 1.93
C LEU A 123 -6.37 18.68 2.21
N ILE A 124 -5.65 18.08 1.26
CA ILE A 124 -4.20 17.82 1.37
C ILE A 124 -3.41 19.13 1.47
N PHE A 125 -3.64 20.08 0.55
CA PHE A 125 -2.98 21.39 0.57
C PHE A 125 -3.26 22.14 1.88
N LYS A 126 -4.53 22.14 2.32
CA LYS A 126 -4.91 22.73 3.61
C LYS A 126 -4.16 22.08 4.76
N ARG A 127 -4.11 20.75 4.83
CA ARG A 127 -3.42 20.02 5.89
C ARG A 127 -1.92 20.32 5.91
N TYR A 128 -1.27 20.31 4.75
CA TYR A 128 0.16 20.59 4.65
C TYR A 128 0.46 22.02 5.10
N LYS A 129 -0.42 22.97 4.79
CA LYS A 129 -0.31 24.35 5.30
C LYS A 129 -0.47 24.42 6.82
N GLU A 130 -1.41 23.68 7.40
CA GLU A 130 -1.61 23.61 8.86
C GLU A 130 -0.44 22.97 9.61
N MET A 131 0.36 22.15 8.91
CA MET A 131 1.54 21.47 9.44
C MET A 131 2.85 22.20 9.14
N ASP A 132 2.78 23.42 8.58
CA ASP A 132 3.94 24.21 8.14
C ASP A 132 4.87 23.45 7.15
N ILE A 133 4.30 22.54 6.36
CA ILE A 133 5.00 21.80 5.31
C ILE A 133 4.92 22.58 3.97
N PRO A 134 6.03 22.69 3.21
CA PRO A 134 6.04 23.33 1.91
C PRO A 134 4.97 22.78 0.96
N GLN A 135 4.24 23.68 0.30
CA GLN A 135 3.12 23.30 -0.57
C GLN A 135 3.56 22.45 -1.79
N GLU A 136 4.82 22.57 -2.23
CA GLU A 136 5.40 21.69 -3.26
C GLU A 136 5.33 20.20 -2.86
N MET A 137 5.36 19.88 -1.56
CA MET A 137 5.19 18.50 -1.11
C MET A 137 3.74 18.01 -1.23
N ALA A 138 2.76 18.90 -1.09
CA ALA A 138 1.36 18.56 -1.38
C ALA A 138 1.18 18.26 -2.88
N GLU A 139 1.83 19.03 -3.76
CA GLU A 139 1.85 18.78 -5.20
C GLU A 139 2.44 17.40 -5.54
N LYS A 140 3.52 17.01 -4.87
CA LYS A 140 4.15 15.69 -5.07
C LYS A 140 3.20 14.54 -4.76
N THR A 141 2.23 14.71 -3.86
CA THR A 141 1.19 13.69 -3.61
C THR A 141 0.38 13.36 -4.88
N ALA A 142 0.24 14.30 -5.82
CA ALA A 142 -0.44 14.05 -7.10
C ALA A 142 0.30 13.07 -8.01
N LEU A 143 1.61 12.87 -7.83
CA LEU A 143 2.37 11.87 -8.58
C LEU A 143 1.91 10.44 -8.27
N TRP A 144 1.34 10.20 -7.08
CA TRP A 144 0.68 8.93 -6.76
C TRP A 144 -0.50 8.68 -7.71
N LEU A 145 -1.30 9.71 -7.96
CA LEU A 145 -2.47 9.62 -8.82
C LEU A 145 -2.08 9.27 -10.25
N GLY A 146 -0.93 9.76 -10.72
CA GLY A 146 -0.38 9.38 -12.02
C GLY A 146 -0.07 7.89 -12.10
N GLY A 147 0.53 7.32 -11.06
CA GLY A 147 0.76 5.87 -10.98
C GLY A 147 -0.54 5.07 -10.87
N ALA A 148 -1.54 5.57 -10.13
CA ALA A 148 -2.87 4.95 -10.06
C ALA A 148 -3.58 4.97 -11.43
N MET A 149 -3.37 6.01 -12.24
CA MET A 149 -3.86 6.07 -13.61
C MET A 149 -3.19 5.05 -14.52
N ASP A 150 -1.88 4.84 -14.38
CA ASP A 150 -1.16 3.83 -15.16
C ASP A 150 -1.66 2.41 -14.81
N ILE A 151 -1.91 2.14 -13.53
CA ILE A 151 -2.51 0.88 -13.07
C ILE A 151 -3.91 0.69 -13.69
N TYR A 152 -4.76 1.73 -13.66
CA TYR A 152 -6.08 1.66 -14.26
C TYR A 152 -6.02 1.37 -15.77
N ALA A 153 -5.15 2.08 -16.49
CA ALA A 153 -4.93 1.90 -17.92
C ALA A 153 -4.52 0.45 -18.27
N ALA A 154 -3.64 -0.16 -17.47
CA ALA A 154 -3.20 -1.55 -17.65
C ALA A 154 -4.37 -2.56 -17.56
N GLY A 155 -5.35 -2.30 -16.69
CA GLY A 155 -6.52 -3.16 -16.49
C GLY A 155 -7.68 -2.91 -17.45
N HIS A 156 -7.72 -1.74 -18.10
CA HIS A 156 -8.91 -1.22 -18.80
C HIS A 156 -8.60 -0.76 -20.23
N HIS A 157 -7.81 -1.54 -20.98
CA HIS A 157 -7.51 -1.28 -22.40
C HIS A 157 -6.99 0.14 -22.68
N ASN A 158 -6.11 0.65 -21.81
CA ASN A 158 -5.57 2.02 -21.85
C ASN A 158 -6.61 3.14 -21.67
N ALA A 159 -7.80 2.84 -21.16
CA ALA A 159 -8.76 3.86 -20.76
C ALA A 159 -8.19 4.73 -19.62
N PRO A 160 -8.44 6.05 -19.64
CA PRO A 160 -7.97 6.94 -18.58
C PRO A 160 -8.88 6.88 -17.36
N GLY A 161 -8.28 7.01 -16.17
CA GLY A 161 -9.04 7.04 -14.92
C GLY A 161 -8.30 6.39 -13.77
N VAL A 162 -9.01 6.12 -12.68
CA VAL A 162 -8.46 5.41 -11.51
C VAL A 162 -9.47 4.39 -10.98
N ASN A 163 -8.96 3.38 -10.26
CA ASN A 163 -9.83 2.42 -9.57
C ASN A 163 -10.38 3.00 -8.27
N SER A 164 -11.66 2.75 -7.98
CA SER A 164 -12.32 3.19 -6.74
C SER A 164 -11.61 2.64 -5.49
N ILE A 165 -11.12 1.40 -5.56
CA ILE A 165 -10.40 0.71 -4.49
C ILE A 165 -9.17 1.46 -4.01
N GLN A 166 -8.60 2.37 -4.81
CA GLN A 166 -7.39 3.13 -4.46
C GLN A 166 -7.70 4.49 -3.85
N LEU A 167 -8.92 5.01 -3.97
CA LEU A 167 -9.26 6.40 -3.61
C LEU A 167 -8.96 6.72 -2.15
N HIS A 168 -9.14 5.73 -1.27
CA HIS A 168 -8.85 5.88 0.14
C HIS A 168 -7.41 6.28 0.45
N TRP A 169 -6.44 5.97 -0.41
CA TRP A 169 -5.03 6.25 -0.14
C TRP A 169 -4.77 7.74 0.11
N LEU A 170 -5.47 8.60 -0.64
CA LEU A 170 -5.37 10.05 -0.50
C LEU A 170 -5.91 10.57 0.84
N ARG A 171 -6.73 9.78 1.56
CA ARG A 171 -7.15 10.12 2.92
C ARG A 171 -5.96 10.25 3.85
N HIS A 172 -4.95 9.40 3.72
CA HIS A 172 -3.79 9.46 4.59
C HIS A 172 -3.00 10.76 4.41
N ALA A 173 -2.94 11.31 3.20
CA ALA A 173 -2.32 12.62 2.95
C ALA A 173 -3.20 13.76 3.49
N ALA A 174 -4.52 13.68 3.30
CA ALA A 174 -5.48 14.65 3.85
C ALA A 174 -5.47 14.68 5.39
N ASP A 175 -5.15 13.54 6.02
CA ASP A 175 -4.97 13.39 7.46
C ASP A 175 -3.55 13.72 7.95
N GLY A 176 -2.63 14.12 7.06
CA GLY A 176 -1.27 14.48 7.46
C GLY A 176 -0.46 13.28 7.99
N LYS A 177 -0.77 12.08 7.50
CA LYS A 177 -0.09 10.82 7.86
C LYS A 177 0.78 10.27 6.74
N LEU A 178 0.50 10.63 5.48
CA LEU A 178 1.23 10.16 4.31
C LEU A 178 2.02 11.29 3.67
N PHE A 179 3.29 11.01 3.40
CA PHE A 179 4.22 11.96 2.77
C PHE A 179 4.97 11.31 1.63
N ARG A 180 4.92 11.94 0.44
CA ARG A 180 5.76 11.54 -0.69
C ARG A 180 7.09 12.29 -0.64
N ILE A 181 8.18 11.55 -0.44
CA ILE A 181 9.52 12.11 -0.29
C ILE A 181 10.43 11.37 -1.26
N GLY A 182 10.94 12.05 -2.28
CA GLY A 182 11.72 11.39 -3.34
C GLY A 182 10.91 10.32 -4.09
N ARG A 183 11.47 9.11 -4.20
CA ARG A 183 10.86 7.99 -4.93
C ARG A 183 9.81 7.23 -4.09
N LEU A 184 9.81 7.36 -2.77
CA LEU A 184 8.95 6.58 -1.88
C LEU A 184 7.86 7.43 -1.23
N GLU A 185 6.89 6.74 -0.65
CA GLU A 185 5.89 7.31 0.25
C GLU A 185 6.07 6.75 1.65
N TYR A 186 5.81 7.57 2.66
CA TYR A 186 5.97 7.24 4.06
C TYR A 186 4.66 7.47 4.80
N LEU A 187 4.04 6.39 5.26
CA LEU A 187 2.81 6.41 6.04
C LEU A 187 3.15 6.30 7.53
N LEU A 188 2.76 7.29 8.32
CA LEU A 188 2.91 7.25 9.77
C LEU A 188 1.88 6.32 10.41
N HIS A 189 2.38 5.39 11.19
CA HIS A 189 1.61 4.49 12.03
C HIS A 189 2.46 4.03 13.22
N GLU A 190 1.77 3.58 14.27
CA GLU A 190 2.37 2.86 15.39
C GLU A 190 2.96 1.52 14.92
N TYR A 191 3.86 0.97 15.73
CA TYR A 191 4.59 -0.25 15.41
C TYR A 191 3.65 -1.40 15.03
N PRO A 192 3.61 -1.82 13.75
CA PRO A 192 2.54 -2.69 13.30
C PRO A 192 2.67 -4.12 13.83
N ASP A 193 1.53 -4.76 14.10
CA ASP A 193 1.50 -6.14 14.58
C ASP A 193 2.00 -7.18 13.57
N TRP A 194 2.06 -6.83 12.29
CA TRP A 194 2.68 -7.68 11.27
C TRP A 194 4.20 -7.58 11.25
N VAL A 195 4.82 -6.62 11.95
CA VAL A 195 6.28 -6.51 12.08
C VAL A 195 6.76 -7.35 13.27
N PRO A 196 7.66 -8.32 13.07
CA PRO A 196 8.25 -9.12 14.14
C PRO A 196 9.05 -8.24 15.12
N PRO A 197 9.13 -8.57 16.42
CA PRO A 197 10.05 -7.88 17.34
C PRO A 197 11.50 -7.83 16.82
N VAL A 198 12.08 -6.64 16.88
CA VAL A 198 13.42 -6.34 16.34
C VAL A 198 14.38 -6.08 17.48
N TYR A 199 15.46 -6.84 17.52
CA TYR A 199 16.50 -6.68 18.52
C TYR A 199 17.83 -6.28 17.86
N ARG A 200 18.57 -5.37 18.48
CA ARG A 200 19.92 -4.99 18.05
C ARG A 200 20.94 -5.33 19.12
N ASN A 201 22.03 -5.97 18.72
CA ASN A 201 23.12 -6.28 19.63
C ASN A 201 23.91 -5.00 19.95
N ARG A 202 24.10 -4.71 21.24
CA ARG A 202 24.76 -3.48 21.70
C ARG A 202 26.23 -3.37 21.28
N LYS A 203 26.92 -4.50 21.06
CA LYS A 203 28.36 -4.52 20.74
C LYS A 203 28.62 -4.73 19.24
N SER A 204 27.97 -5.72 18.64
CA SER A 204 28.20 -6.06 17.22
C SER A 204 27.31 -5.29 16.25
N GLU A 205 26.32 -4.55 16.74
CA GLU A 205 25.26 -3.90 15.97
C GLU A 205 24.41 -4.85 15.10
N LYS A 206 24.63 -6.17 15.23
CA LYS A 206 23.85 -7.19 14.52
C LYS A 206 22.38 -7.07 14.90
N ILE A 207 21.49 -7.18 13.94
CA ILE A 207 20.05 -7.21 14.20
C ILE A 207 19.56 -8.65 14.20
N CYS A 208 18.53 -8.94 14.99
CA CYS A 208 17.84 -10.22 15.00
C CYS A 208 16.34 -9.98 15.13
N LEU A 209 15.56 -10.52 14.20
CA LEU A 209 14.11 -10.57 14.29
C LEU A 209 13.70 -11.91 14.89
N LEU A 210 12.79 -11.89 15.86
CA LEU A 210 12.12 -13.09 16.36
C LEU A 210 10.67 -13.08 15.91
N SER A 211 10.16 -14.22 15.44
CA SER A 211 8.76 -14.35 15.06
C SER A 211 7.84 -14.03 16.23
N ARG A 212 6.71 -13.36 15.94
CA ARG A 212 5.61 -13.23 16.90
C ARG A 212 5.05 -14.61 17.27
N PRO A 213 4.45 -14.77 18.45
CA PRO A 213 3.82 -16.03 18.84
C PRO A 213 2.58 -16.32 17.96
N GLY A 214 2.27 -17.60 17.77
CA GLY A 214 1.07 -18.03 17.05
C GLY A 214 1.17 -18.00 15.52
N ILE A 215 2.33 -17.68 14.95
CA ILE A 215 2.55 -17.66 13.51
C ILE A 215 2.97 -19.05 13.05
N THR A 216 2.27 -19.60 12.06
CA THR A 216 2.52 -20.93 11.49
C THR A 216 3.52 -20.90 10.34
N TYR A 217 4.48 -21.82 10.33
CA TYR A 217 5.47 -21.95 9.27
C TYR A 217 5.52 -23.37 8.74
N THR A 218 5.87 -23.52 7.47
CA THR A 218 6.33 -24.81 6.94
C THR A 218 7.71 -25.13 7.51
N GLN A 219 8.21 -26.35 7.29
CA GLN A 219 9.57 -26.72 7.74
C GLN A 219 10.66 -25.84 7.09
N GLU A 220 10.42 -25.33 5.89
CA GLU A 220 11.32 -24.41 5.19
C GLU A 220 11.21 -22.96 5.69
N GLY A 221 10.32 -22.65 6.63
CA GLY A 221 10.22 -21.32 7.23
C GLY A 221 9.39 -20.30 6.46
N ARG A 222 8.61 -20.74 5.46
CA ARG A 222 7.64 -19.88 4.74
C ARG A 222 6.26 -19.94 5.40
N ARG A 223 5.41 -18.95 5.11
CA ARG A 223 3.99 -19.04 5.47
C ARG A 223 3.32 -20.12 4.61
N PRO A 224 2.38 -20.90 5.16
CA PRO A 224 1.69 -21.95 4.40
C PRO A 224 0.76 -21.35 3.34
N GLY A 225 0.50 -22.14 2.30
CA GLY A 225 -0.64 -21.90 1.39
C GLY A 225 -1.98 -22.31 2.02
N PRO A 226 -3.12 -21.99 1.39
CA PRO A 226 -4.45 -22.27 1.95
C PRO A 226 -4.75 -23.77 2.11
N GLU A 227 -4.14 -24.62 1.30
CA GLU A 227 -4.34 -26.08 1.33
C GLU A 227 -3.22 -26.82 2.08
N GLU A 228 -2.22 -26.09 2.58
CA GLU A 228 -1.05 -26.65 3.23
C GLU A 228 -1.23 -26.65 4.75
N ASN A 229 -1.63 -27.79 5.30
CA ASN A 229 -1.96 -27.93 6.72
C ASN A 229 -1.07 -28.94 7.47
N ASP A 230 -0.24 -29.69 6.75
CA ASP A 230 0.55 -30.77 7.32
C ASP A 230 1.94 -30.27 7.78
N ASN A 231 2.43 -30.83 8.90
CA ASN A 231 3.76 -30.59 9.45
C ASN A 231 4.12 -29.11 9.70
N LEU A 232 3.11 -28.28 9.98
CA LEU A 232 3.32 -26.88 10.31
C LEU A 232 3.88 -26.73 11.73
N ILE A 233 4.77 -25.75 11.89
CA ILE A 233 5.35 -25.38 13.17
C ILE A 233 4.79 -24.02 13.59
N THR A 234 4.18 -23.95 14.76
CA THR A 234 3.69 -22.70 15.34
C THR A 234 4.79 -22.04 16.15
N SER A 235 5.10 -20.78 15.85
CA SER A 235 6.09 -20.01 16.59
C SER A 235 5.60 -19.63 17.99
N PHE A 236 6.57 -19.44 18.87
CA PHE A 236 6.38 -18.85 20.18
C PHE A 236 7.41 -17.73 20.38
N LEU A 237 7.13 -16.87 21.34
CA LEU A 237 8.05 -15.87 21.84
C LEU A 237 7.88 -15.80 23.36
N GLU A 238 8.95 -16.06 24.10
CA GLU A 238 8.95 -16.06 25.55
C GLU A 238 10.00 -15.10 26.09
N ASP A 239 9.66 -14.47 27.21
CA ASP A 239 10.50 -13.53 27.93
C ASP A 239 10.53 -13.93 29.40
N ASP A 240 11.69 -14.36 29.90
CA ASP A 240 11.88 -14.79 31.30
C ASP A 240 12.37 -13.66 32.22
N GLY A 241 12.43 -12.43 31.72
CA GLY A 241 12.96 -11.25 32.40
C GLY A 241 14.42 -10.95 32.05
N ASN A 242 15.26 -11.97 31.82
CA ASN A 242 16.67 -11.83 31.48
C ASN A 242 16.98 -12.18 30.02
N ASN A 243 16.25 -13.15 29.47
CA ASN A 243 16.41 -13.66 28.12
C ASN A 243 15.08 -13.65 27.38
N ILE A 244 15.19 -13.48 26.07
CA ILE A 244 14.10 -13.63 25.13
C ILE A 244 14.41 -14.82 24.24
N ARG A 245 13.44 -15.72 24.03
CA ARG A 245 13.61 -16.87 23.15
C ARG A 245 12.45 -17.08 22.19
N GLY A 246 12.78 -17.53 20.99
CA GLY A 246 11.80 -17.81 19.93
C GLY A 246 12.48 -18.21 18.62
N TYR A 247 11.67 -18.39 17.57
CA TYR A 247 12.19 -18.67 16.23
C TYR A 247 12.71 -17.38 15.59
N ARG A 248 13.96 -17.40 15.14
CA ARG A 248 14.52 -16.25 14.41
C ARG A 248 14.00 -16.22 12.98
N ILE A 249 13.92 -15.04 12.43
CA ILE A 249 13.68 -14.82 11.01
C ILE A 249 15.02 -14.46 10.36
N LEU A 250 15.29 -14.96 9.16
CA LEU A 250 16.47 -14.67 8.36
C LEU A 250 16.19 -13.54 7.36
N PRO A 251 17.18 -12.71 7.00
CA PRO A 251 17.00 -11.52 6.17
C PRO A 251 16.62 -11.80 4.71
N ASP A 252 16.57 -13.06 4.29
CA ASP A 252 16.06 -13.51 2.98
C ASP A 252 14.56 -13.77 2.95
N GLY A 253 13.87 -13.68 4.09
CA GLY A 253 12.41 -13.80 4.18
C GLY A 253 11.89 -15.14 4.69
N TYR A 254 12.76 -15.99 5.27
CA TYR A 254 12.38 -17.27 5.86
C TYR A 254 12.54 -17.27 7.38
N ALA A 255 11.65 -17.94 8.10
CA ALA A 255 11.87 -18.28 9.51
C ALA A 255 12.85 -19.46 9.62
N ASP A 256 13.84 -19.38 10.50
CA ASP A 256 14.73 -20.52 10.74
C ASP A 256 14.08 -21.50 11.71
N MET A 257 13.44 -22.53 11.15
CA MET A 257 12.73 -23.54 11.91
C MET A 257 13.64 -24.63 12.51
N SER A 258 14.95 -24.58 12.23
CA SER A 258 15.89 -25.61 12.69
C SER A 258 16.29 -25.48 14.16
N LYS A 259 16.12 -24.29 14.76
CA LYS A 259 16.55 -24.02 16.14
C LYS A 259 15.86 -22.82 16.77
N ILE A 260 15.78 -22.87 18.11
CA ILE A 260 15.35 -21.75 18.95
C ILE A 260 16.53 -20.80 19.16
N THR A 261 16.28 -19.49 19.03
CA THR A 261 17.26 -18.44 19.30
C THR A 261 17.03 -17.86 20.68
N PHE A 262 18.12 -17.57 21.41
CA PHE A 262 18.12 -16.98 22.74
C PHE A 262 18.87 -15.64 22.71
N LEU A 263 18.24 -14.58 23.23
CA LEU A 263 18.79 -13.23 23.29
C LEU A 263 18.88 -12.76 24.76
N ASP A 264 20.11 -12.58 25.24
CA ASP A 264 20.41 -11.99 26.54
C ASP A 264 20.14 -10.48 26.51
N LYS A 265 19.22 -9.98 27.33
CA LYS A 265 18.80 -8.56 27.36
C LYS A 265 19.91 -7.59 27.78
N ASN A 266 20.98 -8.08 28.40
CA ASN A 266 22.17 -7.25 28.66
C ASN A 266 22.95 -6.97 27.37
N LYS A 267 22.84 -7.85 26.37
CA LYS A 267 23.56 -7.77 25.10
C LYS A 267 22.67 -7.28 23.95
N TRP A 268 21.36 -7.44 24.05
CA TRP A 268 20.39 -7.13 23.01
C TRP A 268 19.37 -6.12 23.50
N GLU A 269 19.12 -5.10 22.71
CA GLU A 269 18.07 -4.11 22.97
C GLU A 269 16.88 -4.28 22.03
N CYS A 270 15.66 -4.07 22.54
CA CYS A 270 14.47 -3.98 21.70
C CYS A 270 14.47 -2.63 20.96
N MET A 271 14.22 -2.65 19.65
CA MET A 271 14.32 -1.46 18.80
C MET A 271 13.03 -0.65 18.71
N ALA A 272 11.89 -1.25 19.04
CA ALA A 272 10.59 -0.59 19.08
C ALA A 272 9.66 -1.31 20.06
N ASP A 273 8.75 -0.56 20.66
CA ASP A 273 7.56 -1.10 21.32
C ASP A 273 6.30 -0.73 20.52
N ALA A 274 5.12 -1.17 20.99
CA ALA A 274 3.86 -0.99 20.27
C ALA A 274 3.50 0.49 19.99
N ASN A 275 4.00 1.44 20.79
CA ASN A 275 3.67 2.86 20.65
C ASN A 275 4.70 3.64 19.83
N GLU A 276 5.81 3.00 19.44
CA GLU A 276 6.84 3.65 18.62
C GLU A 276 6.26 3.97 17.23
N ILE A 277 6.42 5.22 16.78
CA ILE A 277 6.04 5.61 15.43
C ILE A 277 7.08 5.08 14.44
N VAL A 278 6.65 4.19 13.56
CA VAL A 278 7.51 3.53 12.58
C VAL A 278 6.94 3.75 11.19
N PRO A 279 7.46 4.69 10.38
CA PRO A 279 6.90 5.00 9.08
C PRO A 279 6.95 3.79 8.13
N GLY A 280 5.78 3.46 7.58
CA GLY A 280 5.62 2.48 6.53
C GLY A 280 6.07 3.03 5.19
N ILE A 281 7.05 2.41 4.55
CA ILE A 281 7.44 2.68 3.17
C ILE A 281 6.39 2.07 2.23
N HIS A 282 5.87 2.89 1.33
CA HIS A 282 5.04 2.51 0.21
C HIS A 282 5.75 2.87 -1.10
N ILE A 283 5.48 2.06 -2.13
CA ILE A 283 6.13 2.18 -3.45
C ILE A 283 5.07 2.53 -4.49
N PRO A 284 4.93 3.81 -4.84
CA PRO A 284 4.00 4.24 -5.88
C PRO A 284 4.38 3.67 -7.24
N ALA A 285 3.38 3.33 -8.06
CA ALA A 285 3.58 2.93 -9.44
C ALA A 285 4.19 4.07 -10.30
N GLY A 286 4.76 3.69 -11.44
CA GLY A 286 5.40 4.61 -12.37
C GLY A 286 6.88 4.29 -12.55
N GLU A 287 7.75 5.17 -12.07
CA GLU A 287 9.19 5.15 -12.39
C GLU A 287 9.94 3.93 -11.82
N ALA A 288 11.13 3.66 -12.37
CA ALA A 288 12.02 2.64 -11.85
C ALA A 288 12.43 2.92 -10.38
N LEU A 289 13.01 1.89 -9.74
CA LEU A 289 13.48 1.92 -8.35
C LEU A 289 15.01 1.87 -8.27
N PRO A 290 15.74 2.90 -8.75
CA PRO A 290 17.19 2.88 -8.65
C PRO A 290 17.62 2.99 -7.19
N ALA A 291 18.63 2.21 -6.80
CA ALA A 291 19.15 2.14 -5.44
C ALA A 291 19.51 3.53 -4.86
N SER A 292 20.05 4.42 -5.70
CA SER A 292 20.37 5.80 -5.32
C SER A 292 19.13 6.61 -4.91
N ALA A 293 18.03 6.52 -5.66
CA ALA A 293 16.80 7.24 -5.33
C ALA A 293 16.13 6.70 -4.07
N ILE A 294 16.21 5.39 -3.82
CA ILE A 294 15.70 4.77 -2.59
C ILE A 294 16.51 5.26 -1.38
N LYS A 295 17.85 5.19 -1.47
CA LYS A 295 18.73 5.69 -0.40
C LYS A 295 18.47 7.16 -0.11
N GLN A 296 18.43 7.99 -1.14
CA GLN A 296 18.19 9.43 -1.02
C GLN A 296 16.82 9.72 -0.39
N SER A 297 15.78 9.03 -0.85
CA SER A 297 14.43 9.08 -0.28
C SER A 297 14.42 8.82 1.23
N MET A 298 15.10 7.76 1.69
CA MET A 298 15.19 7.44 3.12
C MET A 298 15.98 8.49 3.91
N GLN A 299 17.06 9.03 3.36
CA GLN A 299 17.83 10.10 3.99
C GLN A 299 17.00 11.37 4.15
N ASP A 300 16.25 11.74 3.13
CA ASP A 300 15.41 12.94 3.15
C ASP A 300 14.19 12.75 4.03
N ALA A 301 13.64 11.53 4.13
CA ALA A 301 12.57 11.22 5.07
C ALA A 301 13.01 11.39 6.53
N VAL A 302 14.20 10.92 6.91
CA VAL A 302 14.73 11.13 8.28
C VAL A 302 14.85 12.62 8.60
N LYS A 303 15.33 13.44 7.65
CA LYS A 303 15.41 14.90 7.83
C LYS A 303 14.02 15.52 7.95
N PHE A 304 13.12 15.17 7.04
CA PHE A 304 11.75 15.66 6.99
C PHE A 304 11.00 15.40 8.30
N PHE A 305 11.02 14.17 8.80
CA PHE A 305 10.33 13.81 10.04
C PHE A 305 10.88 14.53 11.26
N LYS A 306 12.20 14.75 11.30
CA LYS A 306 12.84 15.53 12.36
C LYS A 306 12.46 17.01 12.30
N GLU A 307 12.47 17.59 11.10
CA GLU A 307 12.27 19.03 10.89
C GLU A 307 10.81 19.44 11.06
N TYR A 308 9.89 18.76 10.38
CA TYR A 308 8.49 19.17 10.32
C TYR A 308 7.61 18.52 11.38
N LEU A 309 7.93 17.28 11.79
CA LEU A 309 7.09 16.54 12.76
C LEU A 309 7.77 16.34 14.11
N HIS A 310 9.02 16.78 14.26
CA HIS A 310 9.83 16.60 15.46
C HIS A 310 9.93 15.13 15.92
N LEU A 311 9.87 14.19 14.97
CA LEU A 311 9.96 12.76 15.20
C LEU A 311 11.37 12.25 14.92
N LYS A 312 11.91 11.44 15.84
CA LYS A 312 13.10 10.64 15.60
C LYS A 312 12.69 9.26 15.11
N ILE A 313 12.97 8.96 13.85
CA ILE A 313 12.65 7.66 13.26
C ILE A 313 13.80 6.68 13.47
N ARG A 314 13.54 5.52 14.08
CA ARG A 314 14.55 4.45 14.30
C ARG A 314 14.61 3.43 13.16
N MET A 315 13.50 3.22 12.47
CA MET A 315 13.41 2.26 11.38
C MET A 315 12.29 2.62 10.41
N PHE A 316 12.40 2.07 9.20
CA PHE A 316 11.34 2.00 8.23
C PHE A 316 10.89 0.56 8.05
N VAL A 317 9.60 0.35 7.82
CA VAL A 317 9.01 -0.96 7.56
C VAL A 317 8.19 -0.90 6.28
N SER A 318 8.00 -2.03 5.62
CA SER A 318 7.07 -2.14 4.50
C SER A 318 6.54 -3.56 4.44
N CYS A 319 5.33 -3.73 3.93
CA CYS A 319 4.81 -5.03 3.55
C CYS A 319 4.33 -4.91 2.11
N SER A 320 4.90 -5.74 1.22
CA SER A 320 4.60 -5.64 -0.21
C SER A 320 4.87 -6.96 -0.91
N TRP A 321 4.09 -7.21 -1.97
CA TRP A 321 4.38 -8.24 -2.95
C TRP A 321 5.78 -8.08 -3.56
N LEU A 322 6.31 -6.86 -3.65
CA LEU A 322 7.65 -6.59 -4.19
C LEU A 322 8.77 -7.30 -3.41
N PHE A 323 8.57 -7.58 -2.12
CA PHE A 323 9.59 -8.22 -1.28
C PHE A 323 9.45 -9.74 -1.24
N PHE A 324 8.49 -10.30 -1.98
CA PHE A 324 8.29 -11.73 -2.04
C PHE A 324 9.56 -12.43 -2.56
N TYR A 325 10.04 -13.43 -1.79
CA TYR A 325 11.34 -14.06 -1.99
C TYR A 325 11.49 -14.73 -3.37
N GLU A 326 10.40 -15.14 -4.01
CA GLU A 326 10.44 -15.76 -5.35
C GLU A 326 10.96 -14.78 -6.42
N TRP A 327 10.78 -13.46 -6.27
CA TRP A 327 11.32 -12.50 -7.25
C TRP A 327 12.83 -12.50 -7.33
N GLN A 328 13.52 -12.89 -6.25
CA GLN A 328 14.97 -13.00 -6.26
C GLN A 328 15.46 -14.20 -7.08
N LYS A 329 14.60 -15.22 -7.27
CA LYS A 329 14.86 -16.38 -8.12
C LYS A 329 14.40 -16.14 -9.55
N GLU A 330 13.21 -15.57 -9.71
CA GLU A 330 12.58 -15.35 -11.02
C GLU A 330 13.15 -14.14 -11.77
N LEU A 331 13.64 -13.13 -11.05
CA LEU A 331 14.09 -11.84 -11.57
C LEU A 331 15.34 -11.36 -10.80
N PRO A 332 16.43 -12.14 -10.75
CA PRO A 332 17.59 -11.89 -9.87
C PRO A 332 18.28 -10.54 -10.10
N ASP A 333 18.24 -10.04 -11.34
CA ASP A 333 18.88 -8.79 -11.79
C ASP A 333 17.93 -7.59 -11.81
N SER A 334 16.69 -7.77 -11.33
CA SER A 334 15.70 -6.68 -11.29
C SER A 334 15.95 -5.70 -10.15
N ASN A 335 15.48 -4.46 -10.32
CA ASN A 335 15.44 -3.48 -9.23
C ASN A 335 14.60 -3.97 -8.03
N ILE A 336 13.58 -4.81 -8.28
CA ILE A 336 12.75 -5.42 -7.23
C ILE A 336 13.61 -6.32 -6.35
N ALA A 337 14.33 -7.26 -6.96
CA ALA A 337 15.24 -8.15 -6.24
C ALA A 337 16.38 -7.38 -5.56
N ALA A 338 16.95 -6.37 -6.22
CA ALA A 338 17.99 -5.52 -5.63
C ALA A 338 17.49 -4.78 -4.39
N PHE A 339 16.28 -4.19 -4.44
CA PHE A 339 15.69 -3.49 -3.30
C PHE A 339 15.37 -4.44 -2.13
N ALA A 340 14.78 -5.60 -2.41
CA ALA A 340 14.51 -6.61 -1.39
C ALA A 340 15.80 -7.04 -0.66
N LYS A 341 16.91 -7.23 -1.37
CA LYS A 341 18.20 -7.66 -0.82
C LYS A 341 18.87 -6.66 0.12
N GLU A 342 18.48 -5.38 0.08
CA GLU A 342 19.07 -4.34 0.95
C GLU A 342 18.49 -4.35 2.36
N GLY A 343 17.22 -4.72 2.53
CA GLY A 343 16.56 -4.76 3.83
C GLY A 343 16.54 -6.14 4.45
N TYR A 344 16.01 -6.19 5.68
CA TYR A 344 15.72 -7.43 6.37
C TYR A 344 14.31 -7.88 5.96
N CYS A 345 14.22 -8.84 5.04
CA CYS A 345 12.94 -9.40 4.64
C CYS A 345 12.40 -10.36 5.70
N PHE A 346 11.08 -10.44 5.83
CA PHE A 346 10.42 -11.37 6.74
C PHE A 346 9.05 -11.82 6.22
N PRO A 347 8.60 -13.04 6.57
CA PRO A 347 7.27 -13.52 6.21
C PRO A 347 6.18 -12.76 6.97
N THR A 348 5.07 -12.40 6.29
CA THR A 348 3.93 -11.71 6.91
C THR A 348 2.65 -12.54 6.79
N PHE A 349 2.12 -12.67 5.57
CA PHE A 349 0.81 -13.28 5.32
C PHE A 349 0.91 -14.67 4.67
N PRO A 350 -0.11 -15.53 4.83
CA PRO A 350 -0.22 -16.77 4.06
C PRO A 350 -0.14 -16.53 2.55
N LEU A 351 0.42 -17.52 1.84
CA LEU A 351 0.52 -17.45 0.39
C LEU A 351 -0.87 -17.54 -0.25
N ASN A 352 -1.03 -16.92 -1.42
CA ASN A 352 -2.31 -16.85 -2.13
C ASN A 352 -2.10 -16.82 -3.65
N ARG A 353 -3.18 -16.63 -4.42
CA ARG A 353 -3.11 -16.61 -5.90
C ARG A 353 -3.17 -15.20 -6.50
N THR A 354 -3.18 -14.15 -5.68
CA THR A 354 -3.50 -12.77 -6.12
C THR A 354 -2.44 -11.72 -5.77
N GLY A 355 -1.46 -12.05 -4.93
CA GLY A 355 -0.43 -11.12 -4.44
C GLY A 355 0.27 -10.39 -5.59
N GLY A 356 0.13 -9.06 -5.63
CA GLY A 356 0.75 -8.21 -6.66
C GLY A 356 0.01 -8.10 -7.99
N LEU A 357 -0.98 -8.96 -8.30
CA LEU A 357 -1.66 -8.96 -9.61
C LEU A 357 -2.29 -7.60 -9.94
N PHE A 358 -3.00 -7.00 -8.98
CA PHE A 358 -3.62 -5.70 -9.15
C PHE A 358 -2.61 -4.62 -9.57
N PHE A 359 -1.43 -4.61 -8.95
CA PHE A 359 -0.42 -3.56 -9.18
C PHE A 359 0.29 -3.69 -10.52
N VAL A 360 0.34 -4.91 -11.09
CA VAL A 360 0.98 -5.17 -12.38
C VAL A 360 -0.01 -5.09 -13.53
N PHE A 361 -1.22 -5.61 -13.33
CA PHE A 361 -2.20 -5.80 -14.40
C PHE A 361 -3.43 -4.88 -14.30
N GLY A 362 -3.53 -4.05 -13.26
CA GLY A 362 -4.67 -3.16 -13.06
C GLY A 362 -5.97 -3.83 -12.63
N ARG A 363 -5.93 -5.16 -12.44
CA ARG A 363 -7.08 -6.01 -12.12
C ARG A 363 -6.63 -7.27 -11.38
N SER A 364 -7.54 -7.80 -10.56
CA SER A 364 -7.36 -9.09 -9.87
C SER A 364 -8.46 -10.03 -10.38
N GLY A 365 -8.10 -11.17 -10.96
CA GLY A 365 -9.09 -12.10 -11.51
C GLY A 365 -8.50 -13.45 -11.93
N PRO A 366 -9.35 -14.49 -12.11
CA PRO A 366 -8.93 -15.87 -12.29
C PRO A 366 -8.38 -16.22 -13.68
N GLU A 367 -8.36 -15.28 -14.63
CA GLU A 367 -7.97 -15.54 -16.02
C GLU A 367 -6.50 -15.20 -16.26
N ILE A 368 -5.60 -15.85 -15.53
CA ILE A 368 -4.15 -15.61 -15.57
C ILE A 368 -3.64 -15.75 -17.01
N GLU A 369 -4.14 -16.73 -17.76
CA GLU A 369 -3.74 -17.04 -19.12
C GLU A 369 -4.04 -15.90 -20.11
N LYS A 370 -5.00 -15.03 -19.77
CA LYS A 370 -5.38 -13.87 -20.59
C LYS A 370 -4.64 -12.59 -20.19
N LEU A 371 -3.81 -12.63 -19.14
CA LEU A 371 -3.00 -11.48 -18.73
C LEU A 371 -1.82 -11.28 -19.69
N PRO A 372 -1.41 -10.04 -19.97
CA PRO A 372 -0.28 -9.74 -20.85
C PRO A 372 1.03 -10.37 -20.36
N GLN A 373 1.97 -10.58 -21.29
CA GLN A 373 3.32 -11.14 -21.05
C GLN A 373 4.40 -10.31 -21.79
N ASN A 374 4.24 -9.00 -21.82
CA ASN A 374 5.08 -8.06 -22.55
C ASN A 374 6.40 -7.79 -21.80
N SER A 375 6.40 -7.82 -20.46
CA SER A 375 7.58 -7.59 -19.63
C SER A 375 8.14 -8.88 -19.01
N SER A 376 9.39 -8.82 -18.53
CA SER A 376 9.99 -9.92 -17.77
C SER A 376 9.23 -10.23 -16.48
N LEU A 377 8.71 -9.20 -15.82
CA LEU A 377 7.89 -9.32 -14.62
C LEU A 377 6.59 -10.06 -14.91
N GLU A 378 5.85 -9.65 -15.94
CA GLU A 378 4.62 -10.33 -16.34
C GLU A 378 4.88 -11.81 -16.68
N LYS A 379 5.93 -12.11 -17.44
CA LYS A 379 6.35 -13.49 -17.71
C LYS A 379 6.69 -14.28 -16.44
N ALA A 380 7.25 -13.63 -15.42
CA ALA A 380 7.54 -14.27 -14.14
C ALA A 380 6.27 -14.65 -13.38
N PHE A 381 5.25 -13.77 -13.34
CA PHE A 381 3.94 -14.11 -12.78
C PHE A 381 3.35 -15.37 -13.44
N HIS A 382 3.39 -15.45 -14.77
CA HIS A 382 2.94 -16.63 -15.52
C HIS A 382 3.73 -17.88 -15.15
N ARG A 383 5.08 -17.81 -15.07
CA ARG A 383 5.89 -18.98 -14.67
C ARG A 383 5.58 -19.48 -13.26
N ILE A 384 5.37 -18.58 -12.29
CA ILE A 384 5.00 -18.96 -10.91
C ILE A 384 3.64 -19.67 -10.92
N LEU A 385 2.62 -19.04 -11.51
CA LEU A 385 1.25 -19.51 -11.42
C LEU A 385 1.02 -20.79 -12.24
N ASN A 386 1.63 -20.90 -13.43
CA ASN A 386 1.52 -22.08 -14.29
C ASN A 386 2.27 -23.29 -13.71
N SER A 387 3.28 -23.07 -12.84
CA SER A 387 3.95 -24.16 -12.13
C SER A 387 3.21 -24.61 -10.87
N GLY A 388 2.01 -24.09 -10.61
CA GLY A 388 1.25 -24.36 -9.39
C GLY A 388 1.80 -23.68 -8.13
N ARG A 389 2.83 -22.84 -8.24
CA ARG A 389 3.33 -22.06 -7.09
C ARG A 389 2.36 -20.92 -6.78
N LEU A 390 2.38 -20.49 -5.53
CA LEU A 390 1.58 -19.38 -5.03
C LEU A 390 2.39 -18.08 -5.03
N LEU A 391 1.65 -16.97 -5.02
CA LEU A 391 2.16 -15.63 -4.80
C LEU A 391 2.11 -15.29 -3.31
N GLY A 392 2.82 -14.25 -2.92
CA GLY A 392 2.83 -13.81 -1.54
C GLY A 392 3.28 -12.37 -1.40
N GLU A 393 3.32 -11.96 -0.14
CA GLU A 393 3.83 -10.67 0.30
C GLU A 393 4.82 -10.93 1.43
N CYS A 394 5.87 -10.12 1.47
CA CYS A 394 6.83 -10.16 2.57
C CYS A 394 6.97 -8.77 3.18
N GLY A 395 7.29 -8.77 4.45
CA GLY A 395 7.78 -7.61 5.15
C GLY A 395 9.21 -7.28 4.75
N TRP A 396 9.56 -6.02 4.88
CA TRP A 396 10.90 -5.48 4.67
C TRP A 396 11.15 -4.43 5.74
N LEU A 397 12.32 -4.49 6.38
CA LEU A 397 12.72 -3.55 7.41
C LEU A 397 14.11 -3.00 7.16
N PHE A 398 14.31 -1.72 7.53
CA PHE A 398 15.61 -1.07 7.46
C PHE A 398 15.78 -0.05 8.59
N LEU A 399 16.88 -0.14 9.33
CA LEU A 399 17.21 0.78 10.42
C LEU A 399 17.79 2.09 9.89
N THR A 400 17.38 3.22 10.46
CA THR A 400 17.81 4.53 9.98
C THR A 400 19.31 4.77 10.18
N ASP A 401 19.89 4.21 11.24
CA ASP A 401 21.34 4.25 11.50
C ASP A 401 22.15 3.52 10.41
N ASP A 402 21.54 2.56 9.71
CA ASP A 402 22.23 1.77 8.67
C ASP A 402 22.10 2.38 7.27
N ILE A 403 21.42 3.53 7.10
CA ILE A 403 21.20 4.13 5.77
C ILE A 403 22.52 4.44 5.07
N GLY A 404 23.56 4.82 5.83
CA GLY A 404 24.92 5.01 5.30
C GLY A 404 25.45 3.77 4.58
N LYS A 405 25.07 2.57 5.04
CA LYS A 405 25.47 1.25 4.53
C LYS A 405 24.52 0.71 3.45
N TYR A 406 23.50 1.46 3.01
CA TYR A 406 22.65 1.04 1.90
C TYR A 406 23.46 0.87 0.61
N GLY A 407 23.24 -0.25 -0.09
CA GLY A 407 24.03 -0.75 -1.22
C GLY A 407 25.01 -1.86 -0.83
N CYS A 408 25.15 -2.13 0.47
CA CYS A 408 26.07 -3.15 0.99
C CYS A 408 25.35 -4.44 1.40
N ARG A 409 24.02 -4.53 1.32
CA ARG A 409 23.22 -5.66 1.81
C ARG A 409 23.58 -6.03 3.25
N ILE A 410 23.68 -5.02 4.11
CA ILE A 410 24.32 -5.14 5.43
C ILE A 410 23.72 -6.27 6.28
N TYR A 411 22.40 -6.44 6.22
CA TYR A 411 21.70 -7.46 6.99
C TYR A 411 22.01 -8.87 6.51
N ARG A 412 22.12 -9.10 5.21
CA ARG A 412 22.50 -10.41 4.67
C ARG A 412 23.94 -10.77 5.02
N LYS A 413 24.86 -9.80 4.96
CA LYS A 413 26.26 -9.99 5.37
C LYS A 413 26.40 -10.40 6.83
N GLN A 414 25.53 -9.91 7.73
CA GLN A 414 25.53 -10.32 9.13
C GLN A 414 25.16 -11.81 9.34
N TYR A 415 24.62 -12.47 8.31
CA TYR A 415 24.10 -13.83 8.34
C TYR A 415 24.72 -14.74 7.25
N ASP A 416 25.76 -14.27 6.55
CA ASP A 416 26.42 -15.00 5.46
C ASP A 416 25.48 -15.44 4.33
N ILE A 417 24.46 -14.61 4.04
CA ILE A 417 23.48 -14.81 2.96
C ILE A 417 23.90 -13.99 1.73
N GLN A 418 23.71 -14.55 0.52
CA GLN A 418 24.09 -13.93 -0.76
C GLN A 418 23.13 -12.83 -1.25
#